data_AF-A0A9E3DZR5-F1
#
_entry.id   AF-A0A9E3DZR5-F1
#
_cell.length_a   1.000
_cell.length_b   1.000
_cell.length_c   1.000
_cell.angle_alpha   90.00
_cell.angle_beta   90.00
_cell.angle_gamma   90.00
#
_symmetry.space_group_name_H-M   'P 1'
#
loop_
_entity.id
_entity.type
_entity.pdbx_description
1 polymer ?
#
loop_
_entity_poly.entity_id
_entity_poly.type
_entity_poly.pdbx_seq_one_letter_code
_entity_poly.pdbx_strand_id
1 'polypeptide(L)'
;MSSSDDFDVPRVLTGTGGWVDDRFHAARGLRVLMRKVFPDHWSFMLGEIALWSFVILLLTGTWLALFFVPSMNEVVYHGSYVKLDGIKMSEAYQSTLNITFDVRGGLLIRQ
;
A
#
# COMPACT_ATOMS: atom_id res chain seq x y z
N MET A 1 -20.40 -14.46 40.68
CA MET A 1 -19.12 -14.44 39.93
C MET A 1 -19.51 -14.58 38.45
N SER A 2 -20.02 -13.52 37.82
CA SER A 2 -19.35 -12.35 37.21
C SER A 2 -19.03 -12.59 35.72
N SER A 3 -19.66 -11.76 34.89
CA SER A 3 -19.43 -11.45 33.47
C SER A 3 -19.52 -12.59 32.45
N SER A 4 -20.72 -12.82 31.93
CA SER A 4 -20.89 -13.14 30.51
C SER A 4 -20.82 -11.81 29.75
N ASP A 5 -19.67 -11.51 29.17
CA ASP A 5 -19.51 -10.39 28.24
C ASP A 5 -20.37 -10.68 27.01
N ASP A 6 -21.61 -10.18 27.04
CA ASP A 6 -22.52 -10.20 25.89
C ASP A 6 -21.92 -9.22 24.87
N PHE A 7 -21.15 -9.76 23.92
CA PHE A 7 -20.71 -9.01 22.76
C PHE A 7 -21.96 -8.60 22.01
N ASP A 8 -22.43 -7.38 22.26
CA ASP A 8 -23.61 -6.79 21.64
C ASP A 8 -23.30 -6.52 20.17
N VAL A 9 -23.30 -7.57 19.35
CA VAL A 9 -23.01 -7.49 17.93
C VAL A 9 -24.16 -6.74 17.28
N PRO A 10 -23.92 -5.56 16.69
CA PRO A 10 -24.98 -4.74 16.13
C PRO A 10 -25.85 -5.56 15.17
N ARG A 11 -27.18 -5.45 15.27
CA ARG A 11 -28.13 -6.18 14.40
C ARG A 11 -27.82 -6.04 12.90
N VAL A 12 -27.17 -4.94 12.53
CA VAL A 12 -26.67 -4.65 11.17
C VAL A 12 -25.55 -5.62 10.75
N LEU A 13 -24.61 -5.95 11.63
CA LEU A 13 -23.53 -6.92 11.40
C LEU A 13 -24.07 -8.34 11.27
N THR A 14 -25.07 -8.71 12.07
CA THR A 14 -25.72 -10.03 11.97
C THR A 14 -26.53 -10.15 10.69
N GLY A 15 -27.23 -9.09 10.29
CA GLY A 15 -28.02 -9.06 9.06
C GLY A 15 -27.18 -9.10 7.78
N THR A 16 -26.07 -8.34 7.74
CA THR A 16 -25.14 -8.39 6.60
C THR A 16 -24.34 -9.69 6.57
N GLY A 17 -23.92 -10.20 7.73
CA GLY A 17 -23.22 -11.48 7.85
C GLY A 17 -24.05 -12.66 7.35
N GLY A 18 -25.33 -12.73 7.73
CA GLY A 18 -26.25 -13.78 7.25
C GLY A 18 -26.47 -13.70 5.73
N TRP A 19 -26.70 -12.49 5.19
CA TRP A 19 -26.92 -12.32 3.74
C TRP A 19 -25.70 -12.71 2.89
N VAL A 20 -24.48 -12.39 3.36
CA VAL A 20 -23.24 -12.77 2.67
C VAL A 20 -23.03 -14.28 2.73
N ASP A 21 -23.31 -14.92 3.87
CA ASP A 21 -23.14 -16.36 4.01
C ASP A 21 -24.17 -17.15 3.18
N ASP A 22 -25.43 -16.70 3.15
CA ASP A 22 -26.48 -17.31 2.32
C ASP A 22 -26.13 -17.28 0.82
N ARG A 23 -25.40 -16.26 0.36
CA ARG A 23 -25.04 -16.10 -1.05
C ARG A 23 -23.74 -16.78 -1.44
N PHE A 24 -22.71 -16.69 -0.59
CA PHE A 24 -21.36 -17.12 -0.92
C PHE A 24 -20.92 -18.38 -0.18
N HIS A 25 -21.70 -18.86 0.80
CA HIS A 25 -21.29 -19.87 1.80
C HIS A 25 -19.86 -19.60 2.33
N ALA A 26 -19.52 -18.30 2.42
CA ALA A 26 -18.15 -17.85 2.63
C ALA A 26 -17.69 -18.16 4.05
N ALA A 27 -18.61 -18.31 5.01
CA ALA A 27 -18.26 -18.62 6.39
C ALA A 27 -17.55 -19.97 6.50
N ARG A 28 -17.90 -20.96 5.66
CA ARG A 28 -17.24 -22.28 5.70
C ARG A 28 -15.81 -22.22 5.18
N GLY A 29 -15.57 -21.52 4.07
CA GLY A 29 -14.24 -21.32 3.49
C GLY A 29 -13.34 -20.46 4.38
N LEU A 30 -13.87 -19.34 4.89
CA LEU A 30 -13.18 -18.44 5.80
C LEU A 30 -12.79 -19.15 7.10
N ARG A 31 -13.68 -20.00 7.66
CA ARG A 31 -13.39 -20.78 8.88
C ARG A 31 -12.30 -21.84 8.67
N VAL A 32 -12.15 -22.37 7.45
CA VAL A 32 -11.05 -23.28 7.12
C VAL A 32 -9.72 -22.52 6.99
N LEU A 33 -9.73 -21.35 6.34
CA LEU A 33 -8.57 -20.47 6.21
C LEU A 33 -8.09 -19.95 7.57
N MET A 34 -9.00 -19.49 8.44
CA MET A 34 -8.67 -18.97 9.77
C MET A 34 -8.12 -20.02 10.72
N ARG A 35 -8.48 -21.30 10.53
CA ARG A 35 -8.02 -22.42 11.37
C ARG A 35 -6.72 -23.02 10.84
N LYS A 36 -6.12 -22.43 9.79
CA LYS A 36 -4.82 -22.82 9.26
C LYS A 36 -3.76 -22.49 10.32
N VAL A 37 -3.20 -23.52 10.95
CA VAL A 37 -2.07 -23.36 11.87
C VAL A 37 -0.82 -23.15 11.03
N PHE A 38 -0.14 -22.04 11.27
CA PHE A 38 1.13 -21.73 10.65
C PHE A 38 2.28 -22.09 11.61
N PRO A 39 3.43 -22.58 11.13
CA PRO A 39 4.53 -23.01 12.00
C PRO A 39 5.41 -21.83 12.44
N ASP A 40 5.78 -21.79 13.72
CA ASP A 40 6.44 -20.65 14.39
C ASP A 40 7.98 -20.57 14.18
N HIS A 41 8.45 -21.01 13.01
CA HIS A 41 9.88 -20.98 12.71
C HIS A 41 10.27 -19.64 12.08
N TRP A 42 11.44 -19.11 12.46
CA TRP A 42 11.94 -17.80 12.01
C TRP A 42 11.95 -17.61 10.49
N SER A 43 12.24 -18.68 9.72
CA SER A 43 12.26 -18.63 8.25
C SER A 43 10.88 -18.48 7.63
N PHE A 44 9.81 -18.87 8.34
CA PHE A 44 8.43 -18.66 7.87
C PHE A 44 8.09 -17.17 7.73
N MET A 45 8.60 -16.36 8.67
CA MET A 45 8.34 -14.92 8.73
C MET A 45 8.96 -14.16 7.54
N LEU A 46 9.94 -14.75 6.83
CA LEU A 46 10.53 -14.14 5.63
C LEU A 46 9.51 -13.97 4.50
N GLY A 47 8.58 -14.92 4.34
CA GLY A 47 7.50 -14.80 3.35
C GLY A 47 6.52 -13.69 3.68
N GLU A 48 6.21 -13.50 4.97
CA GLU A 48 5.36 -12.42 5.44
C GLU A 48 6.04 -11.04 5.23
N ILE A 49 7.34 -10.92 5.51
CA ILE A 49 8.11 -9.71 5.21
C ILE A 49 8.07 -9.38 3.72
N ALA A 50 8.26 -10.37 2.85
CA ALA A 50 8.18 -10.18 1.40
C ALA A 50 6.79 -9.70 0.95
N LEU A 51 5.72 -10.26 1.51
CA LEU A 51 4.35 -9.86 1.23
C LEU A 51 4.09 -8.41 1.68
N TRP A 52 4.46 -8.05 2.91
CA TRP A 52 4.28 -6.68 3.41
C TRP A 52 5.13 -5.68 2.62
N SER A 53 6.35 -6.04 2.24
CA SER A 53 7.21 -5.21 1.39
C SER A 53 6.58 -4.98 0.02
N PHE A 54 5.98 -6.02 -0.57
CA PHE A 54 5.27 -5.91 -1.84
C PHE A 54 4.03 -5.00 -1.74
N VAL A 55 3.24 -5.11 -0.67
CA VAL A 55 2.09 -4.24 -0.42
C VAL A 55 2.54 -2.77 -0.30
N ILE A 56 3.61 -2.51 0.46
CA ILE A 56 4.16 -1.16 0.60
C ILE A 56 4.60 -0.63 -0.78
N LEU A 57 5.33 -1.41 -1.57
CA LEU A 57 5.77 -1.04 -2.91
C LEU A 57 4.62 -0.73 -3.85
N LEU A 58 3.51 -1.47 -3.77
CA LEU A 58 2.33 -1.18 -4.58
C LEU A 58 1.69 0.15 -4.17
N LEU A 59 1.55 0.41 -2.87
CA LEU A 59 0.94 1.64 -2.37
C LEU A 59 1.80 2.87 -2.69
N THR A 60 3.09 2.82 -2.38
CA THR A 60 4.03 3.92 -2.66
C THR A 60 4.23 4.07 -4.17
N GLY A 61 4.44 2.98 -4.90
CA GLY A 61 4.61 2.99 -6.35
C GLY A 61 3.40 3.56 -7.10
N THR A 62 2.18 3.21 -6.69
CA THR A 62 0.96 3.79 -7.28
C THR A 62 0.90 5.29 -7.06
N TRP A 63 1.27 5.77 -5.87
CA TRP A 63 1.33 7.21 -5.59
C TRP A 63 2.39 7.92 -6.44
N LEU A 64 3.60 7.35 -6.57
CA LEU A 64 4.66 7.90 -7.42
C LEU A 64 4.24 7.95 -8.90
N ALA A 65 3.54 6.93 -9.39
CA ALA A 65 3.12 6.82 -10.78
C ALA A 65 2.18 7.96 -11.21
N LEU A 66 1.41 8.54 -10.29
CA LEU A 66 0.52 9.68 -10.58
C LEU A 66 1.28 10.98 -10.89
N PHE A 67 2.53 11.11 -10.40
CA PHE A 67 3.34 12.32 -10.56
C PHE A 67 4.54 12.13 -11.49
N PHE A 68 4.84 10.89 -11.90
CA PHE A 68 5.97 10.56 -12.75
C PHE A 68 5.64 10.74 -14.23
N VAL A 69 6.50 11.45 -14.97
CA VAL A 69 6.36 11.64 -16.43
C VAL A 69 7.38 10.76 -17.14
N PRO A 70 6.98 9.63 -17.74
CA PRO A 70 7.89 8.73 -18.43
C PRO A 70 8.22 9.24 -19.83
N SER A 71 9.15 10.19 -19.93
CA SER A 71 9.58 10.76 -21.21
C SER A 71 11.10 10.94 -21.25
N MET A 72 11.70 10.62 -22.40
CA MET A 72 13.14 10.77 -22.68
C MET A 72 13.44 12.06 -23.44
N ASN A 73 12.47 12.97 -23.56
CA ASN A 73 12.70 14.27 -24.17
C ASN A 73 13.72 15.07 -23.35
N GLU A 74 14.67 15.71 -24.04
CA GLU A 74 15.61 16.63 -23.41
C GLU A 74 14.92 17.96 -23.09
N VAL A 75 14.94 18.34 -21.81
CA VAL A 75 14.38 19.58 -21.29
C VAL A 75 15.44 20.30 -20.45
N VAL A 76 15.42 21.63 -20.47
CA VAL A 76 16.28 22.45 -19.63
C VAL A 76 15.60 22.60 -18.26
N TYR A 77 16.29 22.20 -17.19
CA TYR A 77 15.74 22.28 -15.85
C TYR A 77 15.71 23.72 -15.35
N HIS A 78 14.52 24.16 -14.94
CA HIS A 78 14.26 25.44 -14.25
C HIS A 78 13.37 25.21 -13.03
N GLY A 79 13.84 24.37 -12.09
CA GLY A 79 13.06 23.97 -10.91
C GLY A 79 13.64 24.47 -9.58
N SER A 80 13.00 24.06 -8.48
CA SER A 80 13.33 24.47 -7.10
C SER A 80 14.79 24.16 -6.69
N TYR A 81 15.42 23.16 -7.31
CA TYR A 81 16.80 22.78 -7.00
C TYR A 81 17.84 23.56 -7.82
N VAL A 82 18.20 24.75 -7.33
CA VAL A 82 19.06 25.76 -7.99
C VAL A 82 20.41 25.21 -8.50
N LYS A 83 20.97 24.15 -7.89
CA LYS A 83 22.25 23.57 -8.33
C LYS A 83 22.21 22.88 -9.69
N LEU A 84 21.02 22.50 -10.17
CA LEU A 84 20.83 21.86 -11.47
C LEU A 84 20.16 22.80 -12.49
N ASP A 85 19.96 24.07 -12.14
CA ASP A 85 19.31 25.05 -13.01
C ASP A 85 20.15 25.31 -14.27
N GLY A 86 19.50 25.24 -15.44
CA GLY A 86 20.14 25.40 -16.75
C GLY A 86 20.79 24.13 -17.34
N ILE A 87 20.75 22.99 -16.65
CA ILE A 87 21.28 21.72 -17.18
C ILE A 87 20.21 21.00 -18.02
N LYS A 88 20.62 20.47 -19.18
CA LYS A 88 19.78 19.57 -19.98
C LYS A 88 19.66 18.22 -19.30
N MET A 89 18.42 17.80 -19.05
CA MET A 89 18.11 16.49 -18.47
C MET A 89 16.91 15.88 -19.18
N SER A 90 16.67 14.58 -18.98
CA SER A 90 15.43 13.98 -19.45
C SER A 90 14.24 14.49 -18.65
N GLU A 91 13.09 14.59 -19.29
CA GLU A 91 11.82 14.94 -18.65
C GLU A 91 11.46 13.97 -17.51
N ALA A 92 11.84 12.69 -17.64
CA ALA A 92 11.75 11.69 -16.56
C ALA A 92 12.61 12.05 -15.33
N TYR A 93 13.82 12.58 -15.53
CA TYR A 93 14.67 13.00 -14.43
C TYR A 93 14.15 14.29 -13.78
N GLN A 94 13.64 15.24 -14.57
CA GLN A 94 12.99 16.45 -14.06
C GLN A 94 11.76 16.12 -13.19
N SER A 95 10.87 15.23 -13.64
CA SER A 95 9.68 14.85 -12.86
C SER A 95 10.05 14.15 -11.53
N THR A 96 11.14 13.38 -11.53
CA THR A 96 11.68 12.77 -10.31
C THR A 96 12.18 13.82 -9.30
N LEU A 97 12.84 14.89 -9.77
CA LEU A 97 13.25 16.00 -8.92
C LEU A 97 12.06 16.78 -8.37
N ASN A 98 11.03 17.01 -9.20
CA ASN A 98 9.77 17.63 -8.80
C ASN A 98 9.08 16.83 -7.67
N ILE A 99 8.96 15.51 -7.82
CA ILE A 99 8.45 14.63 -6.76
C ILE A 99 9.27 14.76 -5.47
N THR A 100 10.59 14.88 -5.58
CA THR A 100 11.48 14.90 -4.43
C THR A 100 11.40 16.21 -3.64
N PHE A 101 11.29 17.36 -4.32
CA PHE A 101 11.46 18.68 -3.69
C PHE A 101 10.17 19.51 -3.60
N ASP A 102 9.23 19.33 -4.53
CA ASP A 102 8.05 20.19 -4.64
C ASP A 102 6.77 19.49 -4.15
N VAL A 103 6.75 18.15 -4.10
CA VAL A 103 5.62 17.38 -3.55
C VAL A 103 5.80 17.14 -2.05
N ARG A 104 4.81 17.55 -1.24
CA ARG A 104 4.81 17.32 0.21
C ARG A 104 4.88 15.83 0.52
N GLY A 105 5.92 15.41 1.22
CA GLY A 105 6.16 14.01 1.60
C GLY A 105 6.81 13.15 0.51
N GLY A 106 7.08 13.70 -0.69
CA GLY A 106 7.62 12.91 -1.80
C GLY A 106 9.03 12.38 -1.59
N LEU A 107 9.88 13.09 -0.83
CA LEU A 107 11.18 12.57 -0.41
C LEU A 107 11.05 11.32 0.46
N LEU A 108 10.09 11.28 1.40
CA LEU A 108 9.91 10.15 2.30
C LEU A 108 9.32 8.92 1.61
N ILE A 109 8.38 9.13 0.67
CA ILE A 109 7.71 8.02 -0.03
C ILE A 109 8.68 7.31 -1.01
N ARG A 110 9.75 8.00 -1.42
CA ARG A 110 10.76 7.47 -2.33
C ARG A 110 11.89 6.69 -1.62
N GLN A 111 12.14 6.91 -0.33
CA GLN A 111 13.21 6.26 0.44
C GLN A 111 12.75 4.90 0.97
#